data_AF-A0A7V8YKQ4-F1
#
_entry.id   AF-A0A7V8YKQ4-F1
#
_cell.length_a   1.000
_cell.length_b   1.000
_cell.length_c   1.000
_cell.angle_alpha   90.00
_cell.angle_beta   90.00
_cell.angle_gamma   90.00
#
_symmetry.space_group_name_H-M   'P 1'
#
loop_
_entity.id
_entity.type
_entity.pdbx_description
1 polymer ?
#
loop_
_entity_poly.entity_id
_entity_poly.type
_entity_poly.pdbx_seq_one_letter_code
_entity_poly.pdbx_strand_id
1 'polypeptide(L)'
;MTAATMKIERSGPAVRAALARFAPDEVTDFETEFGQAIAAAAASLDLAGPLAVLDRWWGIAAIRANPLSDAERDQLDRARKGDFAGLMTRDEHGDWVRL
;
A
#
# COMPACT_ATOMS: atom_id res chain seq x y z
N MET A 1 -1.95 -9.69 -19.53
CA MET A 1 -0.87 -8.69 -19.38
C MET A 1 -0.50 -8.66 -17.91
N THR A 2 0.74 -8.97 -17.55
CA THR A 2 1.22 -8.81 -16.16
C THR A 2 1.35 -7.32 -15.88
N ALA A 3 0.55 -6.79 -14.96
CA ALA A 3 0.74 -5.41 -14.50
C ALA A 3 2.14 -5.30 -13.88
N ALA A 4 2.96 -4.38 -14.39
CA ALA A 4 4.27 -4.14 -13.82
C ALA A 4 4.10 -3.56 -12.41
N THR A 5 4.45 -4.31 -11.37
CA THR A 5 4.40 -3.82 -10.00
C THR A 5 5.51 -2.81 -9.76
N MET A 6 5.14 -1.55 -9.57
CA MET A 6 6.06 -0.50 -9.14
C MET A 6 6.42 -0.72 -7.67
N LYS A 7 7.69 -1.04 -7.42
CA LYS A 7 8.25 -1.15 -6.07
C LYS A 7 8.61 0.23 -5.55
N ILE A 8 8.10 0.56 -4.36
CA ILE A 8 8.42 1.78 -3.64
C ILE A 8 9.26 1.37 -2.42
N GLU A 9 10.38 2.06 -2.22
CA GLU A 9 11.17 1.90 -1.01
C GLU A 9 10.37 2.38 0.22
N ARG A 10 10.52 1.69 1.36
CA ARG A 10 9.94 2.13 2.65
C ARG A 10 10.76 3.27 3.25
N SER A 11 10.79 4.41 2.58
CA SER A 11 11.44 5.63 3.05
C SER A 11 10.60 6.86 2.74
N GLY A 12 10.73 7.90 3.58
CA GLY A 12 9.94 9.13 3.44
C GLY A 12 10.05 9.78 2.06
N PRO A 13 11.27 9.98 1.49
CA PRO A 13 11.42 10.53 0.15
C PRO A 13 10.77 9.69 -0.96
N ALA A 14 10.87 8.35 -0.87
CA ALA A 14 10.27 7.46 -1.86
C ALA A 14 8.74 7.46 -1.80
N VAL A 15 8.16 7.44 -0.59
CA VAL A 15 6.72 7.58 -0.37
C VAL A 15 6.23 8.92 -0.91
N ARG A 16 6.90 10.02 -0.55
CA ARG A 16 6.58 11.35 -1.06
C ARG A 16 6.60 11.43 -2.59
N ALA A 17 7.64 10.89 -3.21
CA ALA A 17 7.79 10.89 -4.66
C ALA A 17 6.70 10.06 -5.35
N ALA A 18 6.31 8.93 -4.77
CA ALA A 18 5.20 8.12 -5.27
C ALA A 18 3.86 8.85 -5.14
N LEU A 19 3.57 9.46 -3.99
CA LEU A 19 2.35 10.25 -3.80
C LEU A 19 2.30 11.42 -4.78
N ALA A 20 3.38 12.19 -4.92
CA ALA A 20 3.43 13.31 -5.87
C ALA A 20 3.14 12.88 -7.32
N ARG A 21 3.47 11.65 -7.69
CA ARG A 21 3.21 11.11 -9.03
C ARG A 21 1.81 10.52 -9.19
N PHE A 22 1.29 9.82 -8.19
CA PHE A 22 0.10 8.98 -8.33
C PHE A 22 -1.11 9.43 -7.50
N ALA A 23 -0.92 10.31 -6.53
CA ALA A 23 -1.95 10.88 -5.67
C ALA A 23 -1.49 12.25 -5.11
N PRO A 24 -1.33 13.27 -5.97
CA PRO A 24 -0.74 14.55 -5.59
C PRO A 24 -1.50 15.27 -4.46
N ASP A 25 -2.82 15.07 -4.38
CA ASP A 25 -3.66 15.65 -3.34
C ASP A 25 -3.35 15.08 -1.94
N GLU A 26 -2.75 13.89 -1.85
CA GLU A 26 -2.42 13.22 -0.59
C GLU A 26 -1.01 13.60 -0.07
N VAL A 27 -0.21 14.35 -0.84
CA VAL A 27 1.19 14.69 -0.48
C VAL A 27 1.25 15.55 0.79
N THR A 28 0.39 16.57 0.88
CA THR A 28 0.38 17.50 2.02
C THR A 28 -0.01 16.81 3.32
N ASP A 29 -0.93 15.86 3.26
CA ASP A 29 -1.35 15.07 4.42
C ASP A 29 -0.18 14.21 4.91
N PHE A 30 0.52 13.52 4.00
CA PHE A 30 1.72 12.75 4.34
C PHE A 30 2.81 13.62 4.98
N GLU A 31 3.16 14.74 4.35
CA GLU A 31 4.21 15.64 4.86
C GLU A 31 3.86 16.19 6.25
N THR A 32 2.59 16.53 6.47
CA THR A 32 2.10 17.06 7.74
C THR A 32 2.21 16.02 8.84
N GLU A 33 1.62 14.83 8.64
CA GLU A 33 1.62 13.80 9.66
C GLU A 33 3.02 13.25 9.95
N PHE A 34 3.82 13.02 8.91
CA PHE A 34 5.18 12.50 9.09
C PHE A 34 6.09 13.54 9.74
N GLY A 35 5.95 14.81 9.38
CA GLY A 35 6.64 15.93 10.02
C GLY A 35 6.29 16.05 11.51
N GLN A 36 5.01 15.96 11.86
CA GLN A 36 4.55 15.97 13.26
C GLN A 36 5.12 14.79 14.06
N ALA A 37 5.10 13.59 13.49
CA ALA A 37 5.65 12.40 14.14
C ALA A 37 7.16 12.52 14.36
N ILE A 38 7.91 13.05 13.37
CA ILE A 38 9.36 13.29 13.50
C ILE A 38 9.64 14.33 14.60
N ALA A 39 8.86 15.42 14.66
CA ALA A 39 9.04 16.43 15.69
C ALA A 39 8.82 15.87 17.10
N ALA A 40 7.80 15.03 17.29
CA ALA A 40 7.55 14.34 18.55
C ALA A 40 8.67 13.34 18.89
N ALA A 41 9.16 12.59 17.90
CA ALA A 41 10.27 11.66 18.06
C ALA A 41 11.59 12.37 18.40
N ALA A 42 11.85 13.55 17.84
CA ALA A 42 13.05 14.33 18.14
C ALA A 42 13.11 14.74 19.63
N ALA A 43 11.97 14.97 20.25
CA ALA A 43 11.88 15.33 21.68
C ALA A 43 11.99 14.10 22.61
N SER A 44 11.55 12.93 22.16
CA SER A 44 11.41 11.71 22.99
C SER A 44 12.44 10.61 22.69
N LEU A 45 13.14 10.72 21.55
CA LEU A 45 13.96 9.68 20.93
C LEU A 45 13.19 8.39 20.61
N ASP A 46 11.85 8.43 20.59
CA ASP A 46 11.00 7.31 20.22
C ASP A 46 10.59 7.38 18.74
N LEU A 47 11.07 6.43 17.94
CA LEU A 47 10.79 6.34 16.51
C LEU A 47 9.52 5.53 16.17
N ALA A 48 8.82 4.98 17.16
CA ALA A 48 7.62 4.17 16.91
C ALA A 48 6.55 4.94 16.12
N GLY A 49 6.31 6.22 16.47
CA GLY A 49 5.38 7.10 15.78
C GLY A 49 5.73 7.32 14.30
N PRO A 50 6.92 7.86 13.98
CA PRO A 50 7.38 8.03 12.60
C PRO A 50 7.32 6.74 11.78
N LEU A 51 7.72 5.60 12.34
CA LEU A 51 7.72 4.32 11.64
C LEU A 51 6.29 3.83 11.34
N ALA A 52 5.34 4.02 12.25
CA ALA A 52 3.93 3.68 12.03
C ALA A 52 3.29 4.56 10.94
N VAL A 53 3.57 5.87 10.95
CA VAL A 53 3.12 6.78 9.90
C VAL A 53 3.71 6.37 8.55
N LEU A 54 5.01 6.07 8.50
CA LEU A 54 5.68 5.64 7.28
C LEU A 54 5.13 4.32 6.74
N ASP A 55 4.87 3.32 7.58
CA ASP A 55 4.32 2.04 7.15
C ASP A 55 2.92 2.19 6.54
N ARG A 56 2.06 2.98 7.19
CA ARG A 56 0.72 3.30 6.69
C ARG A 56 0.78 3.99 5.32
N TRP A 57 1.55 5.07 5.22
CA TRP A 57 1.65 5.84 3.98
C TRP A 57 2.36 5.12 2.86
N TRP A 58 3.32 4.25 3.19
CA TRP A 58 3.89 3.35 2.20
C TRP A 58 2.85 2.40 1.62
N GLY A 59 1.95 1.84 2.45
CA GLY A 59 0.84 1.02 1.98
C GLY A 59 -0.09 1.78 1.03
N ILE A 60 -0.45 3.02 1.39
CA ILE A 60 -1.25 3.91 0.53
C ILE A 60 -0.52 4.16 -0.80
N ALA A 61 0.72 4.62 -0.76
CA ALA A 61 1.51 4.90 -1.95
C ALA A 61 1.66 3.67 -2.86
N ALA A 62 1.84 2.47 -2.29
CA ALA A 62 1.92 1.23 -3.03
C ALA A 62 0.61 0.92 -3.77
N ILE A 63 -0.54 1.12 -3.14
CA ILE A 63 -1.86 0.95 -3.79
C ILE A 63 -2.05 1.98 -4.90
N ARG A 64 -1.69 3.26 -4.67
CA ARG A 64 -1.83 4.33 -5.66
C ARG A 64 -0.94 4.11 -6.89
N ALA A 65 0.29 3.65 -6.69
CA ALA A 65 1.23 3.37 -7.77
C ALA A 65 0.89 2.07 -8.53
N ASN A 66 0.07 1.20 -7.95
CA ASN A 66 -0.30 -0.10 -8.51
C ASN A 66 -1.83 -0.26 -8.52
N PRO A 67 -2.56 0.55 -9.30
CA PRO A 67 -3.99 0.39 -9.40
C PRO A 67 -4.33 -0.98 -9.99
N LEU A 68 -5.41 -1.58 -9.50
CA LEU A 68 -5.94 -2.82 -10.08
C LEU A 68 -6.23 -2.60 -11.58
N SER A 69 -5.98 -3.63 -12.39
CA SER A 69 -6.49 -3.72 -13.75
C SER A 69 -8.02 -3.94 -13.75
N ASP A 70 -8.66 -3.78 -14.91
CA ASP A 70 -10.09 -4.08 -15.06
C ASP A 70 -10.40 -5.54 -14.68
N ALA A 71 -9.57 -6.48 -15.11
CA ALA A 71 -9.74 -7.90 -14.79
C ALA A 71 -9.64 -8.19 -13.29
N GLU A 72 -8.72 -7.51 -12.58
CA GLU A 72 -8.58 -7.65 -11.13
C GLU A 72 -9.74 -6.99 -10.38
N ARG A 73 -10.25 -5.85 -10.87
CA ARG A 73 -11.46 -5.21 -10.34
C ARG A 73 -12.67 -6.13 -10.50
N ASP A 74 -12.86 -6.70 -11.69
CA ASP A 74 -13.95 -7.63 -11.98
C ASP A 74 -13.86 -8.89 -11.10
N GLN A 75 -12.65 -9.42 -10.91
CA GLN A 75 -12.43 -10.55 -10.01
C GLN A 75 -12.76 -10.21 -8.56
N LEU A 76 -12.37 -9.02 -8.09
CA LEU A 76 -12.70 -8.55 -6.74
C LEU A 76 -14.22 -8.37 -6.56
N ASP A 77 -14.91 -7.85 -7.56
CA ASP A 77 -16.36 -7.65 -7.49
C ASP A 77 -17.16 -8.96 -7.53
N ARG A 78 -16.66 -9.99 -8.22
CA ARG A 78 -17.21 -11.36 -8.14
C ARG A 78 -16.97 -11.97 -6.76
N ALA A 79 -15.76 -11.85 -6.22
CA ALA A 79 -15.42 -12.35 -4.89
C ALA A 79 -16.30 -11.73 -3.79
N ARG A 80 -16.57 -10.42 -3.87
CA ARG A 80 -17.50 -9.73 -2.96
C ARG A 80 -18.94 -10.27 -3.02
N LYS A 81 -19.33 -10.88 -4.14
CA LYS A 81 -20.64 -11.53 -4.34
C LYS A 81 -20.62 -13.03 -4.00
N GLY A 82 -19.50 -13.54 -3.48
CA GLY A 82 -19.33 -14.94 -3.10
C GLY A 82 -18.83 -15.86 -4.21
N ASP A 83 -18.49 -15.32 -5.39
CA ASP A 83 -17.85 -16.08 -6.46
C ASP A 83 -16.33 -15.93 -6.37
N PHE A 84 -15.68 -16.98 -5.84
CA PHE A 84 -14.23 -17.01 -5.62
C PHE A 84 -13.46 -17.72 -6.76
N ALA A 85 -14.13 -18.11 -7.84
CA ALA A 85 -13.51 -18.83 -8.94
C ALA A 85 -12.30 -18.07 -9.52
N GLY A 86 -11.19 -18.77 -9.69
CA GLY A 86 -9.94 -18.23 -10.20
C GLY A 86 -9.06 -17.51 -9.16
N LEU A 87 -9.51 -17.36 -7.92
CA LEU A 87 -8.64 -16.92 -6.82
C LEU A 87 -7.71 -18.04 -6.38
N MET A 88 -6.59 -17.66 -5.76
CA MET A 88 -5.66 -18.61 -5.15
C MET A 88 -6.02 -18.78 -3.67
N THR A 89 -6.06 -20.01 -3.20
CA THR A 89 -6.13 -20.36 -1.78
C THR A 89 -5.00 -21.30 -1.42
N ARG A 90 -4.75 -21.47 -0.11
CA ARG A 90 -3.91 -22.56 0.38
C ARG A 90 -4.78 -23.75 0.70
N ASP A 91 -4.35 -24.94 0.31
CA ASP A 91 -4.97 -26.20 0.73
C ASP A 91 -4.49 -26.63 2.12
N GLU A 92 -4.90 -27.84 2.55
CA GLU A 92 -4.55 -28.43 3.84
C GLU A 92 -3.06 -28.76 3.99
N HIS A 93 -2.32 -28.86 2.88
CA HIS A 93 -0.88 -29.06 2.85
C HIS A 93 -0.10 -27.74 2.78
N GLY A 94 -0.81 -26.62 2.62
CA GLY A 94 -0.25 -25.28 2.47
C GLY A 94 0.13 -24.92 1.04
N ASP A 95 -0.21 -25.76 0.07
CA ASP A 95 0.07 -25.54 -1.34
C ASP A 95 -0.93 -24.54 -1.94
N TRP A 96 -0.44 -23.70 -2.84
CA TRP A 96 -1.27 -22.73 -3.54
C TRP A 96 -2.07 -23.42 -4.65
N VAL A 97 -3.38 -23.50 -4.45
CA VAL A 97 -4.33 -24.04 -5.43
C VAL A 97 -5.29 -22.96 -5.90
N ARG A 98 -5.80 -23.12 -7.13
CA ARG A 98 -6.80 -22.22 -7.68
C ARG A 98 -8.20 -22.74 -7.33
N LEU A 99 -9.04 -21.86 -6.81
CA LEU A 99 -10.47 -22.10 -6.56
C LEU A 99 -11.27 -22.17 -7.86
#